data_AF-U7UVZ3-F1
#
_entry.id   AF-U7UVZ3-F1
#
_cell.length_a   1.000
_cell.length_b   1.000
_cell.length_c   1.000
_cell.angle_alpha   90.00
_cell.angle_beta   90.00
_cell.angle_gamma   90.00
#
_symmetry.space_group_name_H-M   'P 1'
#
loop_
_entity.id
_entity.type
_entity.pdbx_description
1 polymer ?
#
loop_
_entity_poly.entity_id
_entity_poly.type
_entity_poly.pdbx_seq_one_letter_code
_entity_poly.pdbx_strand_id
1 'polypeptide(L)' 'MENDKIVSVVNKIKRNYKRNLTQFKNRKEYKYIKCDNCHQKMRVPRGKGKIKVTCPKCKYQMEVRS' A
#
# COMPACT_ATOMS: atom_id res chain seq x y z
N MET A 1 -17.99 14.99 37.78
CA MET A 1 -17.10 14.21 36.87
C MET A 1 -17.84 13.98 35.55
N GLU A 2 -17.94 15.02 34.72
CA GLU A 2 -18.69 14.97 33.44
C GLU A 2 -17.79 14.69 32.22
N ASN A 3 -16.47 14.61 32.42
CA ASN A 3 -15.52 14.63 31.33
C ASN A 3 -15.05 13.24 30.87
N ASP A 4 -15.07 12.23 31.75
CA ASP A 4 -14.50 10.90 31.45
C ASP A 4 -15.33 10.09 30.45
N LYS A 5 -16.66 10.21 30.49
CA LYS A 5 -17.54 9.51 29.54
C LYS A 5 -17.38 10.05 28.12
N ILE A 6 -17.33 11.37 27.94
CA ILE A 6 -17.12 12.01 26.63
C ILE A 6 -15.74 11.63 26.06
N VAL A 7 -14.69 11.69 26.89
CA VAL A 7 -13.32 11.29 26.51
C VAL A 7 -13.29 9.82 26.06
N SER A 8 -13.94 8.91 26.79
CA SER A 8 -13.95 7.49 26.45
C SER A 8 -14.63 7.17 25.10
N VAL A 9 -15.72 7.87 24.78
CA VAL A 9 -16.46 7.71 23.51
C VAL A 9 -15.67 8.31 22.35
N VAL A 10 -15.13 9.52 22.52
CA VAL A 10 -14.28 10.19 21.51
C VAL A 10 -13.02 9.35 21.22
N ASN A 11 -12.41 8.76 22.24
CA ASN A 11 -11.24 7.90 22.07
C ASN A 11 -11.56 6.60 21.29
N LYS A 12 -12.72 5.96 21.53
CA LYS A 12 -13.17 4.80 20.75
C LYS A 12 -13.38 5.16 19.27
N ILE A 13 -14.02 6.30 18.99
CA ILE A 13 -14.26 6.77 17.62
C ILE A 13 -12.94 7.09 16.92
N LYS A 14 -12.03 7.84 17.57
CA LYS A 14 -10.68 8.13 17.04
C LYS A 14 -9.90 6.85 16.75
N ARG A 15 -9.98 5.84 17.62
CA ARG A 15 -9.29 4.56 17.45
C ARG A 15 -9.82 3.76 16.25
N ASN A 16 -11.15 3.70 16.07
CA ASN A 16 -11.76 3.05 14.92
C ASN A 16 -11.45 3.78 13.62
N TYR A 17 -11.51 5.12 13.62
CA TYR A 17 -11.16 5.93 12.44
C TYR A 17 -9.70 5.71 12.01
N LYS A 18 -8.74 5.76 12.94
CA LYS A 18 -7.33 5.47 12.63
C LYS A 18 -7.13 4.05 12.10
N ARG A 19 -7.80 3.03 12.67
CA ARG A 19 -7.75 1.64 12.16
C ARG A 19 -8.26 1.53 10.72
N ASN A 20 -9.37 2.18 10.40
CA ASN A 20 -9.95 2.15 9.06
C ASN A 20 -9.06 2.87 8.03
N LEU A 21 -8.43 3.98 8.43
CA LEU A 21 -7.47 4.72 7.60
C LEU A 21 -6.19 3.92 7.30
N THR A 22 -5.62 3.25 8.30
CA THR A 22 -4.46 2.37 8.11
C THR A 22 -4.79 1.21 7.17
N GLN A 23 -5.94 0.58 7.33
CA GLN A 23 -6.40 -0.47 6.42
C GLN A 23 -6.65 0.03 4.99
N PHE A 24 -7.11 1.27 4.82
CA PHE A 24 -7.33 1.86 3.48
C PHE A 24 -6.01 2.23 2.78
N LYS A 25 -4.99 2.65 3.54
CA LYS A 25 -3.64 2.89 3.02
C LYS A 25 -2.99 1.62 2.50
N ASN A 26 -3.14 0.48 3.19
CA ASN A 26 -2.47 -0.79 2.86
C ASN A 26 -3.01 -1.49 1.59
N ARG A 27 -4.24 -1.21 1.14
CA ARG A 27 -4.82 -1.87 -0.06
C ARG A 27 -4.27 -1.33 -1.38
N LYS A 28 -3.64 -0.16 -1.36
CA LYS A 28 -3.16 0.55 -2.55
C LYS A 28 -1.66 0.42 -2.76
N GLU A 29 -0.98 -0.49 -2.04
CA GLU A 29 0.48 -0.44 -1.98
C GLU A 29 1.18 -1.27 -3.06
N TYR A 30 0.54 -2.29 -3.67
CA TYR A 30 1.23 -3.18 -4.61
C TYR A 30 0.36 -3.71 -5.75
N LYS A 31 0.97 -3.90 -6.93
CA LYS A 31 0.37 -4.52 -8.14
C LYS A 31 1.29 -5.62 -8.67
N TYR A 32 0.74 -6.48 -9.51
CA TYR A 32 1.49 -7.52 -10.20
C TYR A 32 1.74 -7.09 -11.64
N ILE A 33 2.98 -7.26 -12.10
CA ILE A 33 3.38 -7.05 -13.49
C ILE A 33 4.05 -8.33 -14.01
N LYS A 34 4.11 -8.47 -15.33
CA LYS A 34 4.95 -9.46 -16.00
C LYS A 34 6.24 -8.79 -16.46
N CYS A 35 7.35 -9.52 -16.41
CA CYS A 35 8.60 -9.11 -17.04
C CYS A 35 8.48 -9.22 -18.57
N ASP A 36 8.91 -8.20 -19.32
CA ASP A 36 8.86 -8.22 -20.78
C ASP A 36 9.89 -9.18 -21.41
N ASN A 37 10.96 -9.52 -20.69
CA ASN A 37 12.00 -10.42 -21.18
C ASN A 37 11.72 -11.90 -20.85
N CYS A 38 11.43 -12.21 -19.57
CA CYS A 38 11.27 -13.60 -19.10
C CYS A 38 9.84 -13.99 -18.69
N HIS A 39 8.88 -13.07 -18.84
CA HIS A 39 7.46 -13.28 -18.51
C HIS A 39 7.15 -13.65 -17.05
N GLN A 40 8.14 -13.55 -16.15
CA GLN A 40 7.98 -13.78 -14.72
C GLN A 40 6.99 -12.76 -14.12
N LYS A 41 6.00 -13.26 -13.36
CA LYS A 41 5.11 -12.41 -12.56
C LYS A 41 5.85 -11.93 -11.32
N MET A 42 5.82 -10.62 -11.06
CA MET A 42 6.43 -10.01 -9.88
C MET A 42 5.55 -8.90 -9.29
N ARG A 43 5.74 -8.65 -7.99
CA ARG A 43 5.05 -7.60 -7.23
C ARG A 43 5.84 -6.30 -7.31
N VAL A 44 5.16 -5.20 -7.59
CA VAL A 44 5.74 -3.85 -7.62
C VAL A 44 4.87 -2.88 -6.82
N PRO A 45 5.43 -1.83 -6.21
CA PRO A 45 4.64 -0.90 -5.43
C PRO A 45 3.68 -0.12 -6.33
N ARG A 46 2.53 0.29 -5.80
CA ARG A 46 1.51 1.12 -6.46
C ARG A 46 1.56 2.56 -5.97
N GLY A 47 1.11 3.51 -6.80
CA GLY A 47 0.97 4.91 -6.41
C GLY A 47 2.27 5.72 -6.36
N LYS A 48 3.37 5.19 -6.91
CA LYS A 48 4.67 5.88 -7.03
C LYS A 48 4.91 6.51 -8.40
N GLY A 49 3.90 6.50 -9.29
CA GLY A 49 4.04 7.04 -10.65
C GLY A 49 4.81 6.09 -11.58
N LYS A 50 5.79 6.59 -12.33
CA LYS A 50 6.67 5.75 -13.15
C LYS A 50 7.83 5.24 -12.27
N ILE A 51 8.00 3.93 -12.19
CA ILE A 51 9.10 3.30 -11.44
C ILE A 51 9.95 2.44 -12.38
N LYS A 52 11.25 2.41 -12.11
CA LYS A 52 12.18 1.45 -12.71
C LYS A 52 12.16 0.19 -11.88
N VAL A 53 11.86 -0.94 -12.52
CA VAL A 53 11.79 -2.26 -11.90
C VAL A 53 12.81 -3.16 -12.54
N THR A 54 13.62 -3.80 -11.72
CA THR A 54 14.59 -4.82 -12.13
C THR A 54 13.99 -6.19 -11.89
N CYS A 55 13.92 -7.02 -12.93
CA CYS A 55 13.46 -8.39 -12.80
C CYS A 55 14.45 -9.20 -11.93
N PRO A 56 13.99 -9.91 -10.88
CA PRO A 56 14.88 -10.71 -10.04
C PRO A 56 15.45 -11.94 -10.76
N LYS A 57 14.79 -12.41 -11.83
CA LYS A 57 15.19 -13.61 -12.57
C LYS A 57 16.22 -13.33 -13.65
N CYS A 58 15.92 -12.38 -14.55
CA CYS A 58 16.78 -12.10 -15.71
C CYS A 58 17.55 -10.77 -15.61
N LYS A 59 17.40 -10.02 -14.51
CA LYS A 59 18.01 -8.70 -14.27
C LYS A 59 17.64 -7.62 -15.30
N TYR A 60 16.67 -7.89 -16.19
CA TYR A 60 16.14 -6.92 -17.13
C TYR A 60 15.48 -5.76 -16.39
N GLN A 61 15.81 -4.53 -16.79
CA GLN A 61 15.26 -3.30 -16.23
C GLN A 61 14.15 -2.78 -17.13
N MET A 62 12.99 -2.52 -16.55
CA MET A 62 11.83 -1.99 -17.27
C MET A 62 11.16 -0.86 -16.49
N GLU A 63 10.54 0.06 -17.21
CA GLU A 63 9.75 1.13 -16.63
C GLU A 63 8.28 0.72 -16.57
N VAL A 64 7.71 0.70 -15.36
CA VAL A 64 6.29 0.42 -15.17
C VAL A 64 5.62 1.53 -14.39
N ARG A 65 4.34 1.77 -14.67
CA ARG A 65 3.54 2.70 -13.90
C ARG A 65 3.00 2.03 -12.63
N SER A 66 3.57 2.33 -11.47
CA SER A 66 3.13 1.87 -10.14
C SER A 66 1.63 1.96 -9.93
#